data_AF-A0A848FI90-F1
#
_entry.id   AF-A0A848FI90-F1
#
_cell.length_a   1.000
_cell.length_b   1.000
_cell.length_c   1.000
_cell.angle_alpha   90.00
_cell.angle_beta   90.00
_cell.angle_gamma   90.00
#
_symmetry.space_group_name_H-M   'P 1'
#
loop_
_entity.id
_entity.type
_entity.pdbx_description
1 polymer ?
#
loop_
_entity_poly.entity_id
_entity_poly.type
_entity_poly.pdbx_seq_one_letter_code
_entity_poly.pdbx_strand_id
1 'polypeptide(L)' 'MATNRNDPRHEGFKAGAFFGGSCPYAPGSPEATAWEHGWVEGSMKREGARWRRPRSLMGWQPLLQKLRNAIPLAR' A
#
# COMPACT_ATOMS: atom_id res chain seq x y z
N MET A 1 -15.61 33.08 1.65
CA MET A 1 -14.52 32.60 0.76
C MET A 1 -14.02 31.27 1.32
N ALA A 2 -14.48 30.14 0.76
CA ALA A 2 -13.93 28.83 1.10
C ALA A 2 -12.53 28.76 0.48
N THR A 3 -11.50 28.90 1.30
CA THR A 3 -10.13 28.69 0.84
C THR A 3 -10.04 27.22 0.47
N ASN A 4 -9.90 26.97 -0.83
CA ASN A 4 -9.55 25.68 -1.41
C ASN A 4 -8.08 25.40 -1.04
N ARG A 5 -7.78 25.39 0.27
CA ARG A 5 -6.49 25.05 0.83
C ARG A 5 -6.37 23.56 0.62
N ASN A 6 -5.57 23.18 -0.37
CA ASN A 6 -5.10 21.81 -0.48
C ASN A 6 -4.59 21.40 0.90
N ASP A 7 -5.30 20.47 1.55
CA ASP A 7 -4.94 19.96 2.86
C ASP A 7 -3.58 19.25 2.72
N PRO A 8 -2.51 19.75 3.38
CA PRO A 8 -1.17 19.17 3.29
C PRO A 8 -1.16 17.66 3.58
N ARG A 9 -2.02 17.21 4.51
CA ARG A 9 -2.17 15.80 4.83
C ARG A 9 -2.75 15.00 3.68
N HIS A 10 -3.73 15.57 2.97
CA HIS A 10 -4.34 14.93 1.81
C HIS A 10 -3.37 14.86 0.61
N GLU A 11 -2.54 15.88 0.41
CA GLU A 11 -1.46 15.86 -0.57
C GLU A 11 -0.42 14.78 -0.25
N GLY A 12 0.00 14.70 1.01
CA GLY A 12 0.91 13.66 1.51
C GLY A 12 0.35 12.27 1.27
N PHE A 13 -0.92 12.05 1.61
CA PHE A 13 -1.61 10.78 1.39
C PHE A 13 -1.60 10.32 -0.07
N LYS A 14 -1.84 11.24 -1.01
CA LYS A 14 -1.72 10.94 -2.45
C LYS A 14 -0.27 10.59 -2.81
N ALA A 15 0.70 11.39 -2.38
CA ALA A 15 2.11 11.15 -2.68
C ALA A 15 2.61 9.77 -2.18
N GLY A 16 2.21 9.37 -0.96
CA GLY A 16 2.52 8.07 -0.38
C GLY A 16 1.86 6.90 -1.12
N ALA A 17 0.63 7.08 -1.61
CA ALA A 17 -0.06 6.05 -2.38
C ALA A 17 0.61 5.78 -3.75
N PHE A 18 1.14 6.82 -4.42
CA PHE A 18 1.64 6.72 -5.80
C PHE A 18 3.16 6.50 -5.93
N PHE A 19 3.94 6.43 -4.84
CA PHE A 19 5.42 6.33 -4.87
C PHE A 19 6.07 7.48 -5.65
N GLY A 20 5.74 8.72 -5.27
CA GLY A 20 6.36 9.87 -5.92
C GLY A 20 5.87 11.17 -5.34
N GLY A 21 6.77 11.87 -4.67
CA GLY A 21 6.54 13.22 -4.15
C GLY A 21 7.55 13.53 -3.06
N SER A 22 8.36 14.57 -3.28
CA SER A 22 9.07 15.24 -2.19
C SER A 22 8.11 16.22 -1.52
N CYS A 23 8.21 16.36 -0.19
CA CYS A 23 7.42 17.33 0.55
C CYS A 23 7.68 18.75 -0.02
N PRO A 24 6.64 19.47 -0.49
CA PRO A 24 6.80 20.81 -1.06
C PRO A 24 6.88 21.90 0.02
N TYR A 25 6.64 21.55 1.28
CA TYR A 25 6.62 22.48 2.42
C TYR A 25 8.01 22.61 3.05
N ALA A 26 8.23 23.73 3.76
CA ALA A 26 9.48 23.96 4.46
C ALA A 26 9.71 22.90 5.55
N PRO A 27 10.93 22.32 5.66
CA PRO A 27 11.22 21.32 6.68
C PRO A 27 11.01 21.91 8.08
N GLY A 28 10.28 21.18 8.92
CA GLY A 28 9.92 21.61 10.27
C GLY A 28 8.69 22.52 10.36
N SER A 29 8.04 22.86 9.23
CA SER A 29 6.75 23.56 9.27
C SER A 29 5.61 22.60 9.66
N PRO A 30 4.53 23.10 10.27
CA PRO A 30 3.39 22.27 10.63
C PRO A 30 2.73 21.61 9.40
N GLU A 31 2.78 22.26 8.24
CA GLU A 31 2.32 21.70 6.96
C GLU A 31 3.18 20.53 6.49
N ALA A 32 4.51 20.61 6.67
CA ALA A 32 5.41 19.51 6.34
C ALA A 32 5.13 18.29 7.22
N THR A 33 4.93 18.49 8.52
CA THR A 33 4.54 17.42 9.45
C THR A 33 3.21 16.79 9.04
N ALA A 34 2.19 17.60 8.73
CA ALA A 34 0.90 17.10 8.27
C ALA A 34 1.00 16.30 6.95
N TRP A 35 1.82 16.76 6.01
CA TRP A 35 2.10 16.06 4.76
C TRP A 35 2.82 14.72 5.00
N GLU A 36 3.83 14.68 5.88
CA GLU A 36 4.55 13.44 6.23
C GLU A 36 3.61 12.40 6.85
N HIS A 37 2.73 12.81 7.77
CA HIS A 37 1.71 11.92 8.33
C HIS A 37 0.79 11.35 7.23
N GLY A 38 0.33 12.20 6.31
CA GLY A 38 -0.43 11.77 5.15
C GLY A 38 0.33 10.75 4.30
N TRP A 39 1.60 11.04 4.00
CA TRP A 39 2.45 10.18 3.18
C TRP A 39 2.63 8.79 3.78
N VAL A 40 2.85 8.69 5.09
CA VAL A 40 2.92 7.40 5.80
C VAL A 40 1.59 6.65 5.68
N GLU A 41 0.45 7.31 5.92
CA GLU A 41 -0.88 6.71 5.79
C GLU A 41 -1.14 6.17 4.35
N GLY A 42 -0.80 6.96 3.33
CA GLY A 42 -0.94 6.58 1.93
C GLY A 42 -0.05 5.38 1.54
N SER A 43 1.18 5.37 2.04
CA SER A 43 2.16 4.30 1.79
C SER A 43 1.71 2.98 2.42
N MET A 44 1.22 3.02 3.66
CA MET A 44 0.67 1.85 4.33
C MET A 44 -0.58 1.30 3.64
N LYS A 45 -1.48 2.18 3.14
CA LYS A 45 -2.66 1.74 2.38
C LYS A 45 -2.28 0.99 1.11
N ARG A 46 -1.23 1.44 0.40
CA ARG A 46 -0.69 0.74 -0.77
C ARG A 46 -0.13 -0.63 -0.39
N GLU A 47 0.66 -0.71 0.67
CA GLU A 47 1.17 -2.01 1.15
C GLU A 47 0.01 -2.94 1.51
N GLY A 48 -0.95 -2.47 2.31
CA GLY A 48 -2.16 -3.24 2.63
C GLY A 48 -2.93 -3.69 1.38
N ALA A 49 -3.06 -2.83 0.36
CA ALA A 49 -3.66 -3.20 -0.92
C ALA A 49 -2.80 -4.18 -1.73
N ARG A 50 -1.47 -4.11 -1.63
CA ARG A 50 -0.53 -5.07 -2.24
C ARG A 50 -0.64 -6.44 -1.59
N TRP A 51 -0.83 -6.50 -0.27
CA TRP A 51 -1.07 -7.73 0.48
C TRP A 51 -2.49 -8.29 0.23
N ARG A 52 -3.48 -7.42 0.02
CA ARG A 52 -4.86 -7.84 -0.30
C ARG A 52 -5.10 -8.21 -1.76
N ARG A 53 -4.24 -7.76 -2.70
CA ARG A 53 -4.20 -8.42 -4.00
C ARG A 53 -3.67 -9.82 -3.74
N PRO A 54 -4.43 -10.88 -4.00
CA PRO A 54 -3.86 -12.20 -3.97
C PRO A 54 -2.72 -12.17 -5.00
N ARG A 55 -1.47 -12.20 -4.54
CA ARG A 55 -0.43 -12.88 -5.32
C ARG A 55 -1.08 -14.20 -5.65
N SER A 56 -1.40 -14.40 -6.93
CA SER A 56 -2.25 -15.50 -7.34
C SER A 56 -1.84 -16.75 -6.58
N LEU A 57 -2.81 -17.42 -5.96
CA LEU A 57 -2.63 -18.73 -5.34
C LEU A 57 -2.13 -19.79 -6.36
N MET A 58 -1.82 -19.40 -7.59
CA MET A 58 -1.19 -20.18 -8.64
C MET A 58 0.21 -20.70 -8.30
N GLY A 59 0.93 -20.12 -7.35
CA GLY A 59 2.24 -20.65 -6.96
C GLY A 59 2.18 -22.00 -6.24
N TRP A 60 1.11 -22.25 -5.48
CA TRP A 60 0.96 -23.45 -4.66
C TRP A 60 0.09 -24.52 -5.31
N GLN A 61 -0.74 -24.16 -6.29
CA GLN A 61 -1.60 -25.10 -7.03
C GLN A 61 -0.84 -26.29 -7.65
N PRO A 62 0.29 -26.11 -8.35
CA PRO A 62 1.04 -27.23 -8.90
C PRO A 62 1.63 -28.13 -7.81
N LEU A 63 2.03 -27.54 -6.67
CA LEU A 63 2.58 -28.28 -5.53
C LEU A 63 1.51 -29.11 -4.84
N LEU A 64 0.33 -28.53 -4.60
CA LEU A 64 -0.83 -29.23 -4.03
C LEU A 64 -1.32 -30.34 -4.95
N GLN A 65 -1.28 -30.13 -6.27
CA GLN A 65 -1.66 -31.17 -7.23
C GLN A 65 -0.66 -32.33 -7.25
N LYS A 66 0.65 -32.04 -7.15
CA LYS A 66 1.68 -33.07 -7.00
C LYS A 66 1.53 -33.86 -5.69
N LEU A 67 1.28 -33.17 -4.57
CA LEU A 67 1.05 -33.81 -3.28
C LEU A 67 -0.20 -34.69 -3.29
N ARG A 68 -1.30 -34.22 -3.91
CA ARG A 68 -2.53 -35.01 -4.07
C ARG A 68 -2.28 -36.32 -4.84
N ASN A 69 -1.46 -36.27 -5.89
CA ASN A 69 -1.17 -37.44 -6.71
C ASN A 69 -0.11 -38.37 -6.07
N ALA A 70 0.68 -37.86 -5.11
CA ALA A 70 1.71 -38.61 -4.42
C ALA A 70 1.19 -39.40 -3.20
N ILE A 71 -0.02 -39.11 -2.72
CA ILE A 71 -0.66 -39.89 -1.66
C ILE A 71 -1.45 -41.02 -2.35
N PRO A 72 -0.99 -42.28 -2.29
CA PRO A 72 -1.85 -43.39 -2.68
C PRO A 72 -3.04 -43.38 -1.73
N LEU A 73 -4.24 -43.18 -2.27
CA LEU A 73 -5.48 -43.45 -1.53
C LEU A 73 -5.40 -44.91 -1.11
N ALA A 74 -5.08 -45.15 0.16
CA ALA A 74 -5.12 -46.46 0.76
C ALA A 74 -6.55 -47.01 0.54
N ARG A 75 -6.63 -48.10 -0.22
CA ARG A 75 -7.83 -48.93 -0.35
C ARG A 75 -8.04 -49.73 0.92
#